data_AF-A0A962A5G0-F1
#
_entry.id   AF-A0A962A5G0-F1
#
_cell.length_a   1.000
_cell.length_b   1.000
_cell.length_c   1.000
_cell.angle_alpha   90.00
_cell.angle_beta   90.00
_cell.angle_gamma   90.00
#
_symmetry.space_group_name_H-M   'P 1'
#
loop_
_entity.id
_entity.type
_entity.pdbx_description
1 polymer ?
#
loop_
_entity_poly.entity_id
_entity_poly.type
_entity_poly.pdbx_seq_one_letter_code
_entity_poly.pdbx_strand_id
1 'polypeptide(L)'
;AGVVSQAKPRKVIKVLKEIRVEADGKWATLKPSLGSVFGGQIEFDHPDIGTQSMEVQLVNGNFKHDIADSRTFGFLHEVEYMRSQGLALGGSLDNAIVLDQHSVMNEDGLRHEDEFIRHKLLDAIGDLYLAGGQIIGAYDSSKPGHALNNALLRALFADADAWTIEDRYVDTAEIPDYEPVAVKAPAEHISA
;
A
#
# COMPACT_ATOMS: atom_id res chain seq x y z
N ALA A 1 -14.22 16.45 -12.45
CA ALA A 1 -15.25 15.57 -11.84
C ALA A 1 -15.46 15.97 -10.37
N GLY A 2 -16.55 15.53 -9.74
CA GLY A 2 -16.87 15.75 -8.32
C GLY A 2 -17.65 14.56 -7.74
N VAL A 3 -17.87 14.52 -6.43
CA VAL A 3 -18.58 13.44 -5.74
C VAL A 3 -20.06 13.81 -5.55
N VAL A 4 -20.96 12.85 -5.78
CA VAL A 4 -22.40 13.01 -5.53
C VAL A 4 -22.86 11.88 -4.61
N SER A 5 -23.44 12.23 -3.46
CA SER A 5 -23.99 11.26 -2.52
C SER A 5 -25.19 10.53 -3.12
N GLN A 6 -25.31 9.24 -2.80
CA GLN A 6 -26.41 8.39 -3.25
C GLN A 6 -27.29 8.01 -2.06
N ALA A 7 -28.58 7.73 -2.31
CA ALA A 7 -29.56 7.39 -1.28
C ALA A 7 -29.47 5.94 -0.74
N LYS A 8 -28.30 5.30 -0.86
CA LYS A 8 -28.06 3.94 -0.34
C LYS A 8 -26.82 3.94 0.55
N PRO A 9 -26.82 3.15 1.63
CA PRO A 9 -25.62 2.99 2.45
C PRO A 9 -24.49 2.36 1.62
N ARG A 10 -23.25 2.72 1.96
CA ARG A 10 -22.06 2.10 1.35
C ARG A 10 -21.89 0.71 1.93
N LYS A 11 -21.73 -0.30 1.08
CA LYS A 11 -21.36 -1.65 1.53
C LYS A 11 -19.85 -1.74 1.75
N VAL A 12 -19.46 -2.35 2.86
CA VAL A 12 -18.06 -2.60 3.23
C VAL A 12 -17.87 -4.09 3.54
N ILE A 13 -16.64 -4.58 3.40
CA ILE A 13 -16.26 -5.96 3.69
C ILE A 13 -15.56 -5.96 5.04
N LYS A 14 -16.18 -6.54 6.05
CA LYS A 14 -15.59 -6.63 7.39
C LYS A 14 -14.90 -7.96 7.59
N VAL A 15 -13.66 -7.90 8.07
CA VAL A 15 -12.84 -9.06 8.41
C VAL A 15 -13.21 -9.55 9.81
N LEU A 16 -13.54 -10.83 9.93
CA LEU A 16 -14.00 -11.50 11.15
C LEU A 16 -12.95 -12.47 11.72
N LYS A 17 -12.05 -12.96 10.88
CA LYS A 17 -10.96 -13.87 11.26
C LYS A 17 -9.66 -13.44 10.60
N GLU A 18 -8.54 -13.78 11.23
CA GLU A 18 -7.23 -13.57 10.62
C GLU A 18 -7.04 -14.55 9.45
N ILE A 19 -6.59 -14.01 8.32
CA ILE A 19 -6.19 -14.76 7.13
C ILE A 19 -4.76 -14.38 6.81
N ARG A 20 -3.90 -15.37 6.58
CA ARG A 20 -2.49 -15.17 6.23
C ARG A 20 -2.14 -16.02 5.01
N VAL A 21 -1.40 -15.42 4.09
CA VAL A 21 -0.78 -16.11 2.95
C VAL A 21 0.72 -15.88 2.98
N GLU A 22 1.47 -16.90 2.59
CA GLU A 22 2.93 -16.87 2.57
C GLU A 22 3.46 -17.58 1.32
N ALA A 23 4.45 -16.97 0.67
CA ALA A 23 5.13 -17.51 -0.50
C ALA A 23 6.55 -16.95 -0.57
N ASP A 24 7.54 -17.81 -0.77
CA ASP A 24 8.95 -17.43 -0.99
C ASP A 24 9.52 -16.48 0.09
N GLY A 25 9.17 -16.72 1.37
CA GLY A 25 9.59 -15.88 2.50
C GLY A 25 8.91 -14.52 2.58
N LYS A 26 7.91 -14.26 1.74
CA LYS A 26 7.03 -13.08 1.76
C LYS A 26 5.70 -13.46 2.36
N TRP A 27 5.05 -12.55 3.05
CA TRP A 27 3.74 -12.81 3.62
C TRP A 27 2.84 -11.58 3.61
N ALA A 28 1.54 -11.84 3.57
CA ALA A 28 0.51 -10.83 3.76
C ALA A 28 -0.57 -11.39 4.67
N THR A 29 -1.06 -10.56 5.59
CA THR A 29 -2.06 -10.92 6.60
C THR A 29 -3.18 -9.91 6.57
N LEU A 30 -4.41 -10.38 6.78
CA LEU A 30 -5.57 -9.55 7.02
C LEU A 30 -6.24 -10.02 8.31
N LYS A 31 -6.39 -9.13 9.29
CA LYS A 31 -6.97 -9.44 10.60
C LYS A 31 -8.13 -8.50 10.98
N PRO A 32 -9.03 -8.93 11.88
CA PRO A 32 -10.12 -8.07 12.34
C PRO A 32 -9.59 -6.75 12.92
N SER A 33 -10.25 -5.65 12.57
CA SER A 33 -9.96 -4.31 13.08
C SER A 33 -11.22 -3.45 13.05
N LEU A 34 -11.25 -2.37 13.84
CA LEU A 34 -12.35 -1.40 13.85
C LEU A 34 -12.36 -0.49 12.61
N GLY A 35 -11.23 -0.40 11.90
CA GLY A 35 -11.06 0.45 10.73
C GLY A 35 -10.22 -0.21 9.65
N SER A 36 -9.98 0.54 8.58
CA SER A 36 -9.06 0.13 7.50
C SER A 36 -7.64 0.58 7.88
N VAL A 37 -6.78 -0.36 8.24
CA VAL A 37 -5.37 -0.11 8.59
C VAL A 37 -4.48 -0.87 7.61
N PHE A 38 -3.43 -0.23 7.11
CA PHE A 38 -2.50 -0.81 6.16
C PHE A 38 -1.08 -0.66 6.68
N GLY A 39 -0.49 -1.77 7.07
CA GLY A 39 0.90 -1.92 7.46
C GLY A 39 1.71 -2.66 6.39
N GLY A 40 3.00 -2.39 6.35
CA GLY A 40 3.91 -3.15 5.51
C GLY A 40 5.36 -2.87 5.80
N GLN A 41 6.20 -3.82 5.38
CA GLN A 41 7.64 -3.70 5.37
C GLN A 41 8.17 -4.09 4.00
N ILE A 42 9.08 -3.28 3.46
CA ILE A 42 9.91 -3.62 2.31
C ILE A 42 11.36 -3.83 2.76
N GLU A 43 12.09 -4.61 1.98
CA GLU A 43 13.51 -4.84 2.17
C GLU A 43 14.13 -4.98 0.77
N PHE A 44 14.96 -4.02 0.41
CA PHE A 44 15.70 -4.00 -0.84
C PHE A 44 17.19 -3.87 -0.53
N ASP A 45 18.00 -4.65 -1.23
CA ASP A 45 19.46 -4.52 -1.21
C ASP A 45 19.89 -3.34 -2.08
N HIS A 46 19.52 -2.13 -1.65
CA HIS A 46 19.87 -0.87 -2.30
C HIS A 46 20.09 0.20 -1.24
N PRO A 47 21.18 0.99 -1.32
CA PRO A 47 21.56 1.97 -0.28
C PRO A 47 20.46 2.99 0.03
N ASP A 48 19.76 3.50 -1.00
CA ASP A 48 18.71 4.51 -0.82
C ASP A 48 17.34 3.94 -0.39
N ILE A 49 17.16 2.62 -0.40
CA ILE A 49 15.88 2.00 0.00
C ILE A 49 16.04 1.28 1.34
N GLY A 50 16.96 0.33 1.41
CA GLY A 50 17.18 -0.51 2.59
C GLY A 50 15.91 -1.23 3.06
N THR A 51 15.75 -1.29 4.38
CA THR A 51 14.54 -1.80 5.04
C THR A 51 13.68 -0.64 5.49
N GLN A 52 12.42 -0.61 5.08
CA GLN A 52 11.47 0.43 5.45
C GLN A 52 10.17 -0.22 5.92
N SER A 53 9.56 0.36 6.95
CA SER A 53 8.26 -0.09 7.46
C SER A 53 7.35 1.10 7.70
N MET A 54 6.06 0.93 7.42
CA MET A 54 5.05 1.96 7.62
C MET A 54 3.72 1.33 8.02
N GLU A 55 2.93 2.05 8.80
CA GLU A 55 1.51 1.77 8.99
C GLU A 55 0.70 3.06 8.78
N VAL A 56 -0.44 2.95 8.10
CA VAL A 56 -1.37 4.06 7.87
C VAL A 56 -2.81 3.62 8.13
N GLN A 57 -3.59 4.48 8.77
CA GLN A 57 -5.03 4.28 8.90
C GLN A 57 -5.77 5.09 7.81
N LEU A 58 -6.65 4.44 7.06
CA LEU A 58 -7.45 5.09 6.02
C LEU A 58 -8.70 5.73 6.62
N VAL A 59 -8.49 6.82 7.34
CA VAL A 59 -9.52 7.71 7.87
C VAL A 59 -9.19 9.15 7.48
N ASN A 60 -10.19 10.04 7.54
CA ASN A 60 -10.03 11.50 7.54
C ASN A 60 -9.11 12.12 6.47
N GLY A 61 -9.06 11.54 5.28
CA GLY A 61 -8.25 12.09 4.18
C GLY A 61 -6.77 11.70 4.22
N ASN A 62 -6.31 10.89 5.17
CA ASN A 62 -4.93 10.42 5.28
C ASN A 62 -4.43 9.78 3.97
N PHE A 63 -5.28 9.08 3.22
CA PHE A 63 -4.91 8.57 1.90
C PHE A 63 -4.38 9.68 0.97
N LYS A 64 -5.07 10.83 0.90
CA LYS A 64 -4.71 11.94 0.02
C LYS A 64 -3.41 12.60 0.46
N HIS A 65 -3.18 12.71 1.76
CA HIS A 65 -2.02 13.39 2.32
C HIS A 65 -0.77 12.49 2.36
N ASP A 66 -0.94 11.23 2.79
CA ASP A 66 0.18 10.36 3.15
C ASP A 66 0.58 9.37 2.05
N ILE A 67 -0.33 9.01 1.16
CA ILE A 67 -0.14 7.88 0.24
C ILE A 67 -0.25 8.30 -1.22
N ALA A 68 -1.25 9.12 -1.56
CA ALA A 68 -1.72 9.31 -2.94
C ALA A 68 -0.68 9.89 -3.91
N ASP A 69 0.33 10.61 -3.42
CA ASP A 69 1.37 11.24 -4.25
C ASP A 69 2.65 10.39 -4.37
N SER A 70 2.69 9.18 -3.80
CA SER A 70 3.88 8.31 -3.85
C SER A 70 4.05 7.64 -5.20
N ARG A 71 5.12 8.00 -5.91
CA ARG A 71 5.41 7.53 -7.27
C ARG A 71 5.83 6.08 -7.30
N THR A 72 5.56 5.43 -8.44
CA THR A 72 6.14 4.11 -8.71
C THR A 72 7.65 4.22 -8.89
N PHE A 73 8.35 3.10 -8.72
CA PHE A 73 9.80 3.06 -8.80
C PHE A 73 10.30 1.79 -9.49
N GLY A 74 11.49 1.88 -10.09
CA GLY A 74 12.16 0.75 -10.71
C GLY A 74 13.66 0.99 -10.91
N PHE A 75 14.41 -0.08 -11.14
CA PHE A 75 15.84 0.02 -11.39
C PHE A 75 16.13 0.29 -12.87
N LEU A 76 17.14 1.13 -13.15
CA LEU A 76 17.50 1.54 -14.50
C LEU A 76 17.70 0.34 -15.43
N HIS A 77 18.45 -0.67 -14.98
CA HIS A 77 18.74 -1.86 -15.77
C HIS A 77 17.47 -2.68 -16.08
N GLU A 78 16.49 -2.73 -15.16
CA GLU A 78 15.20 -3.38 -15.40
C GLU A 78 14.35 -2.59 -16.39
N VAL A 79 14.36 -1.26 -16.29
CA VAL A 79 13.63 -0.37 -17.22
C VAL A 79 14.20 -0.48 -18.63
N GLU A 80 15.52 -0.48 -18.79
CA GLU A 80 16.19 -0.71 -20.07
C GLU A 80 15.88 -2.09 -20.65
N TYR A 81 15.91 -3.12 -19.81
CA TYR A 81 15.53 -4.47 -20.22
C TYR A 81 14.07 -4.53 -20.68
N MET A 82 13.12 -4.01 -19.90
CA MET A 82 11.71 -3.96 -20.27
C MET A 82 11.49 -3.23 -21.60
N ARG A 83 12.17 -2.10 -21.81
CA ARG A 83 12.14 -1.36 -23.08
C ARG A 83 12.64 -2.18 -24.26
N SER A 84 13.72 -2.95 -24.07
CA SER A 84 14.23 -3.86 -25.10
C SER A 84 13.20 -4.93 -25.52
N GLN A 85 12.27 -5.26 -24.62
CA GLN A 85 11.17 -6.20 -24.85
C GLN A 85 9.85 -5.52 -25.28
N GLY A 86 9.87 -4.22 -25.57
CA GLY A 86 8.68 -3.46 -25.97
C GLY A 86 7.72 -3.11 -24.83
N LEU A 87 8.16 -3.24 -23.56
CA LEU A 87 7.41 -2.89 -22.36
C LEU A 87 7.90 -1.55 -21.79
N ALA A 88 7.12 -0.95 -20.88
CA ALA A 88 7.47 0.32 -20.20
C ALA A 88 7.88 1.48 -21.14
N LEU A 89 7.36 1.50 -22.37
CA LEU A 89 7.78 2.46 -23.41
C LEU A 89 7.56 3.93 -23.01
N GLY A 90 6.52 4.20 -22.22
CA GLY A 90 6.21 5.53 -21.68
C GLY A 90 6.90 5.89 -20.36
N GLY A 91 7.74 5.02 -19.80
CA GLY A 91 8.44 5.29 -18.55
C GLY A 91 9.45 6.43 -18.67
N SER A 92 9.41 7.41 -17.78
CA SER A 92 10.38 8.50 -17.69
C SER A 92 10.60 8.90 -16.23
N LEU A 93 11.61 9.75 -15.98
CA LEU A 93 11.84 10.33 -14.65
C LEU A 93 10.67 11.22 -14.18
N ASP A 94 9.79 11.64 -15.09
CA ASP A 94 8.60 12.45 -14.77
C ASP A 94 7.48 11.63 -14.11
N ASN A 95 7.44 10.32 -14.37
CA ASN A 95 6.35 9.44 -13.94
C ASN A 95 6.79 8.26 -13.06
N ALA A 96 8.10 8.05 -12.89
CA ALA A 96 8.65 7.05 -12.00
C ALA A 96 9.92 7.56 -11.31
N ILE A 97 10.16 7.04 -10.11
CA ILE A 97 11.48 7.09 -9.49
C ILE A 97 12.35 6.04 -10.17
N VAL A 98 13.51 6.42 -10.67
CA VAL A 98 14.46 5.48 -11.26
C VAL A 98 15.70 5.44 -10.40
N LEU A 99 16.13 4.23 -10.02
CA LEU A 99 17.35 4.00 -9.26
C LEU A 99 18.42 3.38 -10.15
N ASP A 100 19.65 3.85 -10.05
CA ASP A 100 20.80 3.11 -10.57
C ASP A 100 21.28 2.08 -9.53
N GLN A 101 22.57 1.74 -9.49
CA GLN A 101 23.11 0.80 -8.50
C GLN A 101 23.45 1.46 -7.14
N HIS A 102 23.41 2.78 -7.09
CA HIS A 102 23.99 3.57 -6.01
C HIS A 102 23.04 4.65 -5.50
N SER A 103 22.21 5.23 -6.36
CA SER A 103 21.35 6.35 -5.98
C SER A 103 20.07 6.49 -6.81
N VAL A 104 19.12 7.26 -6.28
CA VAL A 104 17.98 7.83 -7.01
C VAL A 104 18.47 8.80 -8.10
N MET A 105 17.98 8.61 -9.33
CA MET A 105 18.38 9.41 -10.50
C MET A 105 17.55 10.68 -10.72
N ASN A 106 16.39 10.81 -10.07
CA ASN A 106 15.52 11.98 -10.21
C ASN A 106 16.19 13.21 -9.56
N GLU A 107 16.38 14.30 -10.32
CA GLU A 107 17.06 15.52 -9.83
C GLU A 107 16.39 16.15 -8.60
N ASP A 108 15.05 16.14 -8.55
CA ASP A 108 14.26 16.63 -7.42
C ASP A 108 14.21 15.63 -6.24
N GLY A 109 14.80 14.44 -6.39
CA GLY A 109 14.80 13.39 -5.38
C GLY A 109 13.42 12.78 -5.12
N LEU A 110 13.19 12.42 -3.85
CA LEU A 110 11.94 11.84 -3.35
C LEU A 110 10.99 12.92 -2.82
N ARG A 111 9.70 12.68 -2.94
CA ARG A 111 8.64 13.52 -2.34
C ARG A 111 8.56 13.30 -0.82
N HIS A 112 8.86 12.08 -0.39
CA HIS A 112 8.93 11.65 1.01
C HIS A 112 10.16 10.76 1.19
N GLU A 113 10.82 10.82 2.34
CA GLU A 113 11.99 9.96 2.61
C GLU A 113 11.66 8.45 2.50
N ASP A 114 10.42 8.09 2.78
CA ASP A 114 9.84 6.75 2.76
C ASP A 114 8.90 6.51 1.56
N GLU A 115 9.09 7.23 0.44
CA GLU A 115 8.20 7.17 -0.75
C GLU A 115 8.06 5.73 -1.31
N PHE A 116 9.08 4.87 -1.16
CA PHE A 116 9.06 3.48 -1.65
C PHE A 116 8.05 2.60 -0.90
N ILE A 117 8.05 2.61 0.44
CA ILE A 117 7.07 1.85 1.22
C ILE A 117 5.67 2.45 1.07
N ARG A 118 5.55 3.78 1.01
CA ARG A 118 4.26 4.44 0.74
C ARG A 118 3.66 4.00 -0.59
N HIS A 119 4.47 3.91 -1.65
CA HIS A 119 4.01 3.41 -2.94
C HIS A 119 3.58 1.93 -2.86
N LYS A 120 4.29 1.09 -2.11
CA LYS A 120 3.85 -0.31 -1.91
C LYS A 120 2.57 -0.44 -1.10
N LEU A 121 2.30 0.47 -0.18
CA LEU A 121 1.00 0.56 0.47
C LEU A 121 -0.07 1.12 -0.48
N LEU A 122 0.26 2.09 -1.34
CA LEU A 122 -0.64 2.55 -2.41
C LEU A 122 -1.07 1.38 -3.31
N ASP A 123 -0.11 0.57 -3.77
CA ASP A 123 -0.36 -0.65 -4.55
C ASP A 123 -1.30 -1.60 -3.79
N ALA A 124 -1.00 -1.90 -2.53
CA ALA A 124 -1.81 -2.80 -1.71
C ALA A 124 -3.24 -2.29 -1.50
N ILE A 125 -3.42 -0.99 -1.28
CA ILE A 125 -4.75 -0.36 -1.16
C ILE A 125 -5.54 -0.54 -2.46
N GLY A 126 -4.90 -0.32 -3.60
CA GLY A 126 -5.50 -0.54 -4.92
C GLY A 126 -5.89 -2.00 -5.15
N ASP A 127 -4.96 -2.93 -4.90
CA ASP A 127 -5.18 -4.37 -5.06
C ASP A 127 -6.32 -4.89 -4.18
N LEU A 128 -6.37 -4.45 -2.92
CA LEU A 128 -7.41 -4.87 -1.98
C LEU A 128 -8.77 -4.25 -2.33
N TYR A 129 -8.80 -3.14 -3.05
CA TYR A 129 -10.06 -2.57 -3.55
C TYR A 129 -10.71 -3.42 -4.66
N LEU A 130 -9.95 -4.34 -5.28
CA LEU A 130 -10.51 -5.36 -6.20
C LEU A 130 -11.49 -6.32 -5.52
N ALA A 131 -11.56 -6.32 -4.19
CA ALA A 131 -12.60 -6.98 -3.41
C ALA A 131 -14.02 -6.45 -3.71
N GLY A 132 -14.14 -5.28 -4.35
CA GLY A 132 -15.42 -4.67 -4.72
C GLY A 132 -16.01 -3.78 -3.63
N GLY A 133 -15.30 -3.57 -2.53
CA GLY A 133 -15.72 -2.72 -1.42
C GLY A 133 -14.54 -2.38 -0.50
N GLN A 134 -14.72 -1.37 0.34
CA GLN A 134 -13.71 -1.03 1.35
C GLN A 134 -13.60 -2.18 2.36
N ILE A 135 -12.38 -2.64 2.63
CA ILE A 135 -12.09 -3.64 3.65
C ILE A 135 -11.97 -2.96 5.02
N ILE A 136 -12.74 -3.42 5.99
CA ILE A 136 -12.62 -3.06 7.41
C ILE A 136 -11.86 -4.19 8.10
N GLY A 137 -10.58 -3.92 8.34
CA GLY A 137 -9.59 -4.89 8.78
C GLY A 137 -8.20 -4.23 8.77
N ALA A 138 -7.25 -4.88 9.44
CA ALA A 138 -5.84 -4.49 9.39
C ALA A 138 -5.10 -5.41 8.42
N TYR A 139 -4.61 -4.82 7.34
CA TYR A 139 -3.67 -5.44 6.42
C TYR A 139 -2.25 -5.23 6.93
N ASP A 140 -1.42 -6.27 6.89
CA ASP A 140 0.00 -6.19 7.20
C ASP A 140 0.79 -7.10 6.26
N SER A 141 2.02 -6.73 5.91
CA SER A 141 2.81 -7.49 4.94
C SER A 141 4.31 -7.33 5.09
N SER A 142 5.04 -8.37 4.67
CA SER A 142 6.49 -8.31 4.48
C SER A 142 6.80 -8.63 3.02
N LYS A 143 7.57 -7.74 2.39
CA LYS A 143 7.92 -7.78 0.96
C LYS A 143 6.64 -7.88 0.08
N PRO A 144 5.70 -6.93 0.21
CA PRO A 144 4.42 -6.97 -0.49
C PRO A 144 4.56 -6.99 -2.01
N GLY A 145 3.55 -7.54 -2.68
CA GLY A 145 3.43 -7.52 -4.14
C GLY A 145 2.05 -7.98 -4.61
N HIS A 146 1.68 -7.59 -5.83
CA HIS A 146 0.32 -7.78 -6.38
C HIS A 146 -0.16 -9.23 -6.34
N ALA A 147 0.71 -10.19 -6.65
CA ALA A 147 0.36 -11.61 -6.61
C ALA A 147 -0.03 -12.08 -5.21
N LEU A 148 0.71 -11.63 -4.19
CA LEU A 148 0.46 -11.98 -2.78
C LEU A 148 -0.81 -11.30 -2.26
N ASN A 149 -1.04 -10.04 -2.62
CA ASN A 149 -2.26 -9.29 -2.30
C ASN A 149 -3.51 -9.97 -2.90
N ASN A 150 -3.42 -10.40 -4.16
CA ASN A 150 -4.49 -11.14 -4.81
C ASN A 150 -4.72 -12.51 -4.15
N ALA A 151 -3.65 -13.23 -3.80
CA ALA A 151 -3.75 -14.50 -3.09
C ALA A 151 -4.43 -14.33 -1.72
N LEU A 152 -4.12 -13.24 -1.00
CA LEU A 152 -4.76 -12.91 0.27
C LEU A 152 -6.27 -12.69 0.12
N LEU A 153 -6.70 -11.93 -0.90
CA LEU A 153 -8.14 -11.76 -1.18
C LEU A 153 -8.82 -13.09 -1.52
N ARG A 154 -8.18 -13.93 -2.35
CA ARG A 154 -8.72 -15.25 -2.68
C ARG A 154 -8.87 -16.13 -1.43
N ALA A 155 -7.88 -16.10 -0.53
CA ALA A 155 -7.93 -16.83 0.73
C ALA A 155 -9.05 -16.31 1.64
N LEU A 156 -9.21 -14.99 1.75
CA LEU A 156 -10.30 -14.37 2.51
C LEU A 156 -11.67 -14.83 2.00
N PHE A 157 -11.89 -14.78 0.68
CA PHE A 157 -13.19 -15.16 0.10
C PHE A 157 -13.44 -16.66 0.04
N ALA A 158 -12.41 -17.49 0.17
CA ALA A 158 -12.55 -18.94 0.28
C ALA A 158 -13.08 -19.38 1.66
N ASP A 159 -12.85 -18.59 2.71
CA ASP A 159 -13.41 -18.82 4.05
C ASP A 159 -14.64 -17.92 4.28
N ALA A 160 -15.84 -18.50 4.13
CA ALA A 160 -17.10 -17.78 4.29
C ALA A 160 -17.33 -17.23 5.72
N ASP A 161 -16.63 -17.75 6.73
CA ASP A 161 -16.73 -17.27 8.10
C ASP A 161 -15.68 -16.19 8.43
N ALA A 162 -14.75 -15.92 7.52
CA ALA A 162 -13.69 -14.94 7.74
C ALA A 162 -14.10 -13.50 7.42
N TRP A 163 -15.27 -13.31 6.79
CA TRP A 163 -15.74 -11.99 6.39
C TRP A 163 -17.26 -11.88 6.35
N THR A 164 -17.75 -10.64 6.35
CA THR A 164 -19.16 -10.33 6.10
C THR A 164 -19.31 -8.99 5.39
N ILE A 165 -20.46 -8.74 4.79
CA ILE A 165 -20.82 -7.43 4.24
C ILE A 165 -21.60 -6.65 5.31
N GLU A 166 -21.14 -5.44 5.63
CA GLU A 166 -21.86 -4.51 6.48
C GLU A 166 -22.25 -3.25 5.72
N ASP A 167 -23.39 -2.67 6.05
CA ASP A 167 -23.79 -1.35 5.58
C ASP A 167 -23.12 -0.30 6.47
N ARG A 168 -22.39 0.64 5.86
CA ARG A 168 -21.74 1.76 6.53
C ARG A 168 -22.37 3.06 6.08
N TYR A 169 -22.85 3.81 7.07
CA TYR A 169 -23.27 5.19 6.91
C TYR A 169 -22.02 6.05 7.01
N VAL A 170 -21.70 6.77 5.94
CA VAL A 170 -20.63 7.76 5.94
C VAL A 170 -21.31 9.11 6.01
N ASP A 171 -21.24 9.78 7.16
CA ASP A 171 -21.56 11.20 7.22
C ASP A 171 -20.35 11.97 6.68
N THR A 172 -20.49 12.55 5.50
CA THR A 172 -19.44 13.33 4.87
C THR A 172 -19.25 14.71 5.51
N ALA A 173 -20.13 15.11 6.44
CA ALA A 173 -20.06 16.41 7.12
C ALA A 173 -19.06 16.43 8.29
N GLU A 174 -18.58 15.28 8.75
CA GLU A 174 -17.70 15.14 9.93
C GLU A 174 -16.38 14.44 9.59
N ILE A 175 -15.66 14.91 8.56
CA ILE A 175 -14.24 14.58 8.44
C ILE A 175 -13.47 15.65 9.24
N PRO A 176 -12.97 15.34 10.46
CA PRO A 176 -12.18 16.29 11.23
C PRO A 176 -10.85 16.56 10.53
N ASP A 177 -10.23 17.70 10.85
CA ASP A 177 -8.91 18.06 10.35
C ASP A 177 -7.86 16.96 10.68
N TYR A 178 -6.97 16.72 9.73
CA TYR A 178 -5.91 15.73 9.76
C TYR A 178 -4.94 15.93 10.95
N GLU A 179 -4.64 14.86 11.69
CA GLU A 179 -3.49 14.80 12.61
C GLU A 179 -2.45 13.80 12.07
N PRO A 180 -1.17 14.21 11.90
CA PRO A 180 -0.15 13.36 11.32
C PRO A 180 0.22 12.15 12.19
N VAL A 181 0.37 10.99 11.55
CA VAL A 181 0.86 9.76 12.18
C VAL A 181 2.39 9.79 12.25
N ALA A 182 2.95 9.49 13.42
CA ALA A 182 4.39 9.37 13.60
C ALA A 182 4.97 8.19 12.82
N VAL A 183 5.93 8.49 11.93
CA VAL A 183 6.82 7.49 11.32
C VAL A 183 7.67 6.90 12.45
N LYS A 184 7.63 5.58 12.65
CA LYS A 184 8.62 4.93 13.53
C LYS A 184 9.96 4.95 12.80
N ALA A 185 10.93 5.69 13.36
CA ALA A 185 12.30 5.69 12.87
C ALA A 185 12.84 4.25 12.80
N PRO A 186 13.72 3.95 11.82
CA PRO A 186 14.38 2.65 11.76
C PRO A 186 15.10 2.36 13.07
N ALA A 187 15.04 1.10 13.52
CA ALA A 187 15.82 0.67 14.67
C ALA A 187 17.29 0.95 14.40
N GLU A 188 17.93 1.74 15.26
CA GLU A 188 19.35 2.06 15.16
C GLU A 188 20.15 0.76 15.02
N HIS A 189 21.08 0.74 14.06
CA HIS A 189 22.07 -0.31 13.92
C HIS A 189 22.77 -0.53 15.27
N ILE A 190 22.49 -1.67 15.91
CA ILE A 190 23.35 -2.17 16.98
C ILE A 190 24.63 -2.64 16.30
N SER A 191 25.62 -1.76 16.24
CA SER A 191 27.00 -2.13 15.94
C SER A 191 27.51 -3.03 17.06
N ALA A 192 27.88 -4.27 16.71
CA ALA A 192 28.70 -5.14 17.55
C ALA A 192 30.14 -4.64 17.62
#